data_AF-A0A0F7V7E0-F1
#
_entry.id   AF-A0A0F7V7E0-F1
#
_cell.length_a   1.000
_cell.length_b   1.000
_cell.length_c   1.000
_cell.angle_alpha   90.00
_cell.angle_beta   90.00
_cell.angle_gamma   90.00
#
_symmetry.space_group_name_H-M   'P 1'
#
loop_
_entity.id
_entity.type
_entity.pdbx_description
1 polymer ?
#
loop_
_entity_poly.entity_id
_entity_poly.type
_entity_poly.pdbx_seq_one_letter_code
_entity_poly.pdbx_strand_id
1 'polypeptide(L)'
;MPLLRRLPLLLAHAAASPASPQAPGSTTEPKFVPTPIFIAPRLFDVISLVLLFLGLVASASFFIYHIRFSPRERSLAKEIVWSAVASVLLGFALSFLLLSSGVYY
;
A
#
# COMPACT_ATOMS: atom_id res chain seq x y z
N MET A 1 -24.21 0.55 -52.07
CA MET A 1 -23.68 1.93 -52.12
C MET A 1 -23.50 2.50 -50.70
N PRO A 2 -22.40 2.21 -49.98
CA PRO A 2 -22.14 2.70 -48.63
C PRO A 2 -21.19 3.91 -48.55
N LEU A 3 -20.68 4.40 -49.69
CA LEU A 3 -19.62 5.42 -49.75
C LEU A 3 -20.10 6.86 -49.48
N LEU A 4 -21.37 7.19 -49.72
CA LEU A 4 -21.90 8.54 -49.45
C LEU A 4 -22.05 8.86 -47.96
N ARG A 5 -22.05 7.85 -47.08
CA ARG A 5 -22.23 8.05 -45.63
C ARG A 5 -20.93 8.40 -44.89
N ARG A 6 -19.77 8.19 -45.53
CA ARG A 6 -18.44 8.45 -44.92
C ARG A 6 -17.86 9.82 -45.26
N LEU A 7 -18.46 10.53 -46.21
CA LEU A 7 -18.04 11.87 -46.63
C LEU A 7 -18.09 12.93 -45.51
N PRO A 8 -19.13 13.03 -44.66
CA PRO A 8 -19.13 14.01 -43.56
C PRO A 8 -18.16 13.62 -42.43
N LEU A 9 -17.82 12.33 -42.31
CA LEU A 9 -16.95 11.82 -41.24
C LEU A 9 -15.47 12.00 -41.57
N LEU A 10 -15.10 11.96 -42.86
CA LEU A 10 -13.76 12.33 -43.33
C LEU A 10 -13.56 13.85 -43.41
N LEU A 11 -14.61 14.62 -43.72
CA LEU A 11 -14.56 16.09 -43.64
C LEU A 11 -14.39 16.57 -42.19
N ALA A 12 -15.01 15.87 -41.22
CA ALA A 12 -14.85 16.12 -39.80
C ALA A 12 -13.45 15.72 -39.26
N HIS A 13 -12.82 14.67 -39.82
CA HIS A 13 -11.44 14.31 -39.47
C HIS A 13 -10.40 15.26 -40.09
N ALA A 14 -10.66 15.83 -41.26
CA ALA A 14 -9.75 16.77 -41.93
C ALA A 14 -9.80 18.20 -41.36
N ALA A 15 -10.89 18.59 -40.70
CA ALA A 15 -11.03 19.91 -40.08
C ALA A 15 -10.38 20.02 -38.68
N ALA A 16 -9.85 18.92 -38.12
CA ALA A 16 -9.28 18.88 -36.77
C ALA A 16 -7.74 19.00 -36.71
N SER A 17 -7.09 19.47 -37.78
CA SER A 17 -5.70 19.93 -37.69
C SER A 17 -5.43 20.95 -38.79
N PRO A 18 -5.22 22.22 -38.43
CA PRO A 18 -3.84 22.66 -38.39
C PRO A 18 -3.54 23.64 -37.24
N ALA A 19 -2.28 23.58 -36.81
CA ALA A 19 -1.52 24.63 -36.16
C ALA A 19 -1.99 25.09 -34.77
N SER A 20 -1.14 24.80 -33.79
CA SER A 20 -1.08 25.51 -32.52
C SER A 20 -0.96 27.03 -32.73
N PRO A 21 -1.81 27.83 -32.09
CA PRO A 21 -1.42 29.09 -31.50
C PRO A 21 -1.34 28.85 -30.01
N GLN A 22 -0.12 28.79 -29.44
CA GLN A 22 0.02 29.10 -28.03
C GLN A 22 -0.43 30.56 -27.86
N ALA A 23 -1.69 30.73 -27.46
CA ALA A 23 -2.28 32.01 -27.10
C ALA A 23 -2.55 32.03 -25.58
N PRO A 24 -2.41 33.19 -24.93
CA PRO A 24 -2.20 33.33 -23.50
C PRO A 24 -3.54 33.23 -22.76
N GLY A 25 -3.78 32.09 -22.14
CA GLY A 25 -4.99 31.85 -21.37
C GLY A 25 -4.91 30.48 -20.72
N SER A 26 -4.17 30.40 -19.61
CA SER A 26 -4.02 29.19 -18.82
C SER A 26 -5.35 28.81 -18.15
N THR A 27 -6.24 28.14 -18.88
CA THR A 27 -7.23 27.26 -18.26
C THR A 27 -6.49 26.03 -17.77
N THR A 28 -5.97 26.14 -16.56
CA THR A 28 -5.28 25.06 -15.84
C THR A 28 -6.30 23.98 -15.49
N GLU A 29 -6.69 23.13 -16.45
CA GLU A 29 -7.32 21.85 -16.08
C GLU A 29 -6.27 21.04 -15.32
N PRO A 30 -6.54 20.62 -14.08
CA PRO A 30 -5.59 19.85 -13.31
C PRO A 30 -5.37 18.50 -14.00
N LYS A 31 -4.18 18.32 -14.58
CA LYS A 31 -3.73 17.04 -15.10
C LYS A 31 -3.64 16.05 -13.94
N PHE A 32 -4.61 15.15 -13.84
CA PHE A 32 -4.62 14.08 -12.85
C PHE A 32 -3.43 13.15 -13.13
N VAL A 33 -2.42 13.20 -12.27
CA VAL A 33 -1.33 12.23 -12.24
C VAL A 33 -1.67 11.24 -11.12
N PRO A 34 -1.98 9.97 -11.43
CA PRO A 34 -2.23 8.99 -10.39
C PRO A 34 -0.97 8.83 -9.54
N THR A 35 -1.12 9.01 -8.22
CA THR A 35 -0.02 8.77 -7.29
C THR A 35 0.33 7.28 -7.27
N PRO A 36 1.62 6.93 -7.28
CA PRO A 36 2.02 5.53 -7.25
C PRO A 36 1.64 4.91 -5.91
N ILE A 37 0.89 3.81 -5.96
CA ILE A 37 0.56 3.01 -4.78
C ILE A 37 1.75 2.07 -4.50
N PHE A 38 2.40 2.24 -3.34
CA PHE A 38 3.60 1.46 -2.99
C PHE A 38 3.32 -0.03 -2.75
N ILE A 39 2.13 -0.37 -2.21
CA ILE A 39 1.75 -1.74 -1.86
C ILE A 39 0.35 -2.01 -2.40
N ALA A 40 0.20 -3.09 -3.19
CA ALA A 40 -1.10 -3.44 -3.73
C ALA A 40 -2.07 -3.84 -2.60
N PRO A 41 -3.32 -3.34 -2.56
CA PRO A 41 -4.26 -3.62 -1.46
C PRO A 41 -4.53 -5.10 -1.20
N ARG A 42 -4.45 -5.93 -2.25
CA ARG A 42 -4.55 -7.40 -2.16
C ARG A 42 -3.52 -8.05 -1.23
N LEU A 43 -2.42 -7.37 -0.94
CA LEU A 43 -1.33 -7.87 -0.10
C LEU A 43 -1.51 -7.52 1.39
N PHE A 44 -2.38 -6.58 1.73
CA PHE A 44 -2.52 -6.13 3.12
C PHE A 44 -2.88 -7.28 4.07
N ASP A 45 -3.79 -8.16 3.63
CA ASP A 45 -4.20 -9.33 4.39
C ASP A 45 -3.05 -10.31 4.62
N VAL A 46 -2.36 -10.68 3.54
CA VAL A 46 -1.23 -11.63 3.60
C VAL A 46 -0.08 -11.08 4.45
N ILE A 47 0.26 -9.80 4.28
CA ILE A 47 1.31 -9.15 5.07
C ILE A 47 0.91 -9.10 6.55
N SER A 48 -0.34 -8.73 6.84
CA SER A 48 -0.86 -8.71 8.21
C SER A 48 -0.76 -10.08 8.87
N LEU A 49 -1.24 -11.14 8.22
CA LEU A 49 -1.22 -12.50 8.77
C LEU A 49 0.20 -13.00 9.04
N VAL A 50 1.14 -12.75 8.12
CA VAL A 50 2.55 -13.14 8.29
C VAL A 50 3.18 -12.40 9.47
N LEU A 51 3.01 -11.08 9.56
CA LEU A 51 3.55 -10.28 10.66
C LEU A 51 2.89 -10.64 12.00
N LEU A 52 1.57 -10.89 12.00
CA LEU A 52 0.81 -11.27 13.18
C LEU A 52 1.29 -12.62 13.72
N PHE A 53 1.44 -13.61 12.84
CA PHE A 53 1.94 -14.93 13.22
C PHE A 53 3.35 -14.84 13.81
N LEU A 54 4.27 -14.15 13.14
CA LEU A 54 5.65 -14.01 13.59
C LEU A 54 5.75 -13.24 14.92
N GLY A 55 4.98 -12.15 15.04
CA GLY A 55 4.89 -11.33 16.25
C GLY A 55 4.32 -12.11 17.43
N LEU A 56 3.24 -12.88 17.23
CA LEU A 56 2.64 -13.72 18.28
C LEU A 56 3.58 -14.84 18.73
N VAL A 57 4.28 -15.51 17.82
CA VAL A 57 5.26 -16.55 18.17
C VAL A 57 6.42 -15.95 18.98
N ALA A 58 6.92 -14.78 18.58
CA ALA A 58 7.97 -14.09 19.31
C ALA A 58 7.50 -13.64 20.71
N SER A 59 6.29 -13.08 20.84
CA SER A 59 5.70 -12.73 22.13
C SER A 59 5.46 -13.96 23.02
N ALA A 60 4.93 -15.05 22.47
CA ALA A 60 4.72 -16.31 23.20
C ALA A 60 6.06 -16.89 23.70
N SER A 61 7.12 -16.78 22.90
CA SER A 61 8.47 -17.23 23.29
C SER A 61 8.98 -16.49 24.53
N PHE A 62 8.73 -15.17 24.62
CA PHE A 62 9.07 -14.38 25.82
C PHE A 62 8.29 -14.87 27.05
N PHE A 63 6.97 -15.08 26.92
CA PHE A 63 6.16 -15.61 28.02
C PHE A 63 6.66 -16.98 28.49
N ILE A 64 6.86 -17.93 27.57
CA ILE A 64 7.34 -19.28 27.89
C ILE A 64 8.72 -19.22 28.56
N TYR A 65 9.62 -18.40 28.04
CA TYR A 65 10.93 -18.18 28.65
C TYR A 65 10.79 -17.66 30.09
N HIS A 66 9.85 -16.72 30.30
CA HIS A 66 9.57 -16.14 31.60
C HIS A 66 8.97 -17.14 32.61
N ILE A 67 8.30 -18.20 32.15
CA ILE A 67 7.67 -19.22 33.01
C ILE A 67 8.62 -20.39 33.29
N ARG A 68 9.56 -20.71 32.38
CA ARG A 68 10.39 -21.91 32.46
C ARG A 68 11.80 -21.71 33.05
N PHE A 69 12.41 -20.55 32.87
CA PHE A 69 13.82 -20.36 33.24
C PHE A 69 13.99 -19.66 34.61
N SER A 70 15.01 -20.03 35.37
CA SER A 70 15.34 -19.39 36.66
C SER A 70 15.98 -18.00 36.42
N PRO A 71 15.77 -16.99 37.30
CA PRO A 71 16.32 -15.63 37.13
C PRO A 71 17.85 -15.56 36.98
N ARG A 72 18.58 -16.60 37.40
CA ARG A 72 20.05 -16.68 37.33
C ARG A 72 20.62 -16.95 35.94
N GLU A 73 19.81 -17.45 35.00
CA GLU A 73 20.24 -17.74 33.62
C GLU A 73 19.74 -16.70 32.60
N ARG A 74 19.09 -15.63 33.08
CA ARG A 74 18.42 -14.62 32.25
C ARG A 74 19.29 -13.43 31.95
N SER A 75 19.24 -12.98 30.69
CA SER A 75 19.81 -11.70 30.28
C SER A 75 18.65 -10.79 29.87
N LEU A 76 18.12 -10.06 30.85
CA LEU A 76 17.01 -9.11 30.65
C LEU A 76 17.25 -8.16 29.47
N ALA A 77 18.49 -7.71 29.28
CA ALA A 77 18.83 -6.83 28.17
C ALA A 77 18.57 -7.48 26.79
N LYS A 78 19.00 -8.74 26.62
CA LYS A 78 18.76 -9.50 25.39
C LYS A 78 17.26 -9.76 25.18
N GLU A 79 16.56 -10.06 26.26
CA GLU A 79 15.12 -10.35 26.24
C GLU A 79 14.29 -9.12 25.85
N ILE A 80 14.64 -7.94 26.36
CA ILE A 80 13.98 -6.66 26.01
C ILE A 80 14.17 -6.33 24.53
N VAL A 81 15.36 -6.60 23.97
CA VAL A 81 15.59 -6.38 22.53
C VAL A 81 14.67 -7.28 21.70
N TRP A 82 14.55 -8.56 22.05
CA TRP A 82 13.66 -9.48 21.32
C TRP A 82 12.19 -9.16 21.50
N SER A 83 11.75 -8.75 22.70
CA SER A 83 10.37 -8.35 22.94
C SER A 83 10.02 -7.02 22.28
N ALA A 84 10.98 -6.09 22.17
CA ALA A 84 10.83 -4.86 21.41
C ALA A 84 10.65 -5.16 19.91
N VAL A 85 11.45 -6.05 19.33
CA VAL A 85 11.29 -6.50 17.95
C VAL A 85 9.91 -7.15 17.74
N ALA A 86 9.46 -8.00 18.66
CA ALA A 86 8.13 -8.60 18.62
C ALA A 86 7.00 -7.56 18.64
N SER A 87 7.13 -6.54 19.50
CA SER A 87 6.17 -5.43 19.61
C SER A 87 6.07 -4.63 18.31
N VAL A 88 7.21 -4.33 17.67
CA VAL A 88 7.23 -3.65 16.38
C VAL A 88 6.53 -4.48 15.30
N LEU A 89 6.81 -5.80 15.25
CA LEU A 89 6.13 -6.70 14.31
C LEU A 89 4.61 -6.74 14.53
N LEU A 90 4.16 -6.84 15.79
CA LEU A 90 2.74 -6.81 16.13
C LEU A 90 2.08 -5.45 15.80
N GLY A 91 2.78 -4.35 16.02
CA GLY A 91 2.29 -3.01 15.65
C GLY A 91 2.02 -2.92 14.15
N PHE A 92 2.99 -3.31 13.32
CA PHE A 92 2.79 -3.35 11.87
C PHE A 92 1.72 -4.36 11.45
N ALA A 93 1.65 -5.53 12.10
CA ALA A 93 0.62 -6.52 11.82
C ALA A 93 -0.79 -5.92 11.96
N LEU A 94 -1.02 -5.19 13.07
CA LEU A 94 -2.29 -4.51 13.34
C LEU A 94 -2.56 -3.37 12.36
N SER A 95 -1.54 -2.57 11.99
CA SER A 95 -1.70 -1.54 10.95
C SER A 95 -2.17 -2.14 9.63
N PHE A 96 -1.53 -3.21 9.15
CA PHE A 96 -1.94 -3.88 7.91
C PHE A 96 -3.29 -4.61 8.06
N LEU A 97 -3.62 -5.10 9.26
CA LEU A 97 -4.92 -5.71 9.53
C LEU A 97 -6.05 -4.70 9.43
N LEU A 98 -5.84 -3.48 9.95
CA LEU A 98 -6.79 -2.37 9.87
C LEU A 98 -6.97 -1.91 8.42
N LEU A 99 -5.87 -1.81 7.66
CA LEU A 99 -5.95 -1.54 6.23
C LEU A 99 -6.71 -2.66 5.47
N SER A 100 -6.52 -3.92 5.86
CA SER A 100 -7.22 -5.07 5.28
C SER A 100 -8.73 -5.06 5.60
N SER A 101 -9.12 -4.65 6.81
CA SER A 101 -10.53 -4.55 7.20
C SER A 101 -11.27 -3.33 6.62
N GLY A 102 -10.57 -2.47 5.87
CA GLY A 102 -11.12 -1.27 5.26
C GLY A 102 -11.19 -0.08 6.21
N VAL A 103 -10.51 -0.14 7.36
CA VAL A 103 -10.38 0.99 8.28
C VAL A 103 -9.12 1.78 7.92
N TYR A 104 -9.33 2.88 7.21
CA TYR A 104 -8.28 3.79 6.81
C TYR A 104 -8.11 4.87 7.89
N TYR A 105 -6.89 5.02 8.41
CA TYR A 105 -6.48 6.07 9.35
C TYR A 105 -5.46 6.99 8.70
#